data_AF-A0A838R4K6-F1
#
_entry.id   AF-A0A838R4K6-F1
#
_cell.length_a   1.000
_cell.length_b   1.000
_cell.length_c   1.000
_cell.angle_alpha   90.00
_cell.angle_beta   90.00
_cell.angle_gamma   90.00
#
_symmetry.space_group_name_H-M   'P 1'
#
loop_
_entity.id
_entity.type
_entity.pdbx_description
1 polymer ?
#
loop_
_entity_poly.entity_id
_entity_poly.type
_entity_poly.pdbx_seq_one_letter_code
_entity_poly.pdbx_strand_id
1 'polypeptide(L)'
;AMVVIGVITTVVLMLIGVKAALALGIIAGILEFIPYAGPILSAVPAIAMAFLNGPETALYVTLAYIAIQQLESNLLLPLLMKEGLDLPPLVTLLGQAVLALVFGFIGLLVAVPLLGAAMVPIKMLYVQDVVGDDVSLPGDEDES
;
A
#
# COMPACT_ATOMS: atom_id res chain seq x y z
N ALA A 1 -4.86 4.01 2.57
CA ALA A 1 -3.43 4.31 2.43
C ALA A 1 -3.16 5.31 1.29
N MET A 2 -3.47 4.97 0.04
CA MET A 2 -3.14 5.75 -1.18
C MET A 2 -3.34 7.28 -1.07
N VAL A 3 -4.55 7.73 -0.74
CA VAL A 3 -4.84 9.18 -0.65
C VAL A 3 -4.04 9.84 0.47
N VAL A 4 -3.95 9.18 1.63
CA VAL A 4 -3.22 9.69 2.80
C VAL A 4 -1.74 9.84 2.49
N ILE A 5 -1.11 8.79 1.95
CA ILE A 5 0.31 8.82 1.57
C ILE A 5 0.56 9.84 0.46
N GLY A 6 -0.31 9.93 -0.55
CA GLY A 6 -0.16 10.91 -1.62
C GLY A 6 -0.19 12.34 -1.10
N VAL A 7 -1.14 12.66 -0.22
CA VAL A 7 -1.25 13.99 0.42
C VAL A 7 -0.05 14.29 1.31
N ILE A 8 0.32 13.35 2.20
CA ILE A 8 1.49 13.52 3.09
C ILE A 8 2.75 13.76 2.26
N THR A 9 2.98 12.94 1.23
CA THR A 9 4.14 13.06 0.35
C THR A 9 4.15 14.40 -0.38
N THR A 10 3.01 14.84 -0.93
CA THR A 10 2.92 16.16 -1.57
C THR A 10 3.27 17.28 -0.59
N VAL A 11 2.69 17.29 0.62
CA VAL A 11 2.94 18.33 1.62
C VAL A 11 4.41 18.35 2.02
N VAL A 12 5.00 17.19 2.31
CA VAL A 12 6.41 17.05 2.68
C VAL A 12 7.33 17.56 1.57
N LEU A 13 7.09 17.18 0.32
CA LEU A 13 7.90 17.62 -0.81
C LEU A 13 7.72 19.13 -1.10
N MET A 14 6.54 19.69 -0.85
CA MET A 14 6.31 21.14 -0.93
C MET A 14 7.10 21.89 0.13
N LEU A 15 7.11 21.39 1.38
CA LEU A 15 7.89 22.00 2.47
C LEU A 15 9.40 21.97 2.20
N ILE A 16 9.89 20.93 1.53
CA ILE A 16 11.30 20.81 1.11
C ILE A 16 11.61 21.66 -0.15
N GLY A 17 10.59 22.14 -0.87
CA GLY A 17 10.77 22.99 -2.05
C GLY A 17 11.03 22.23 -3.36
N VAL A 18 10.54 20.99 -3.48
CA VAL A 18 10.67 20.19 -4.70
C VAL A 18 9.64 20.64 -5.75
N LYS A 19 10.10 21.03 -6.95
CA LYS A 19 9.27 21.66 -7.99
C LYS A 19 8.07 20.83 -8.46
N ALA A 20 8.15 19.50 -8.50
CA ALA A 20 7.04 18.64 -8.90
C ALA A 20 6.37 17.88 -7.74
N ALA A 21 6.35 18.48 -6.53
CA ALA A 21 5.80 17.86 -5.32
C ALA A 21 4.39 17.25 -5.50
N LEU A 22 3.49 17.95 -6.21
CA LEU A 22 2.14 17.44 -6.47
C LEU A 22 2.15 16.20 -7.37
N ALA A 23 2.86 16.25 -8.49
CA ALA A 23 2.95 15.12 -9.42
C ALA A 23 3.61 13.90 -8.76
N LEU A 24 4.68 14.12 -7.99
CA LEU A 24 5.39 13.08 -7.25
C LEU A 24 4.53 12.48 -6.13
N GLY A 25 3.74 13.29 -5.42
CA GLY A 25 2.82 12.76 -4.41
C GLY A 25 1.65 11.99 -5.02
N ILE A 26 1.14 12.38 -6.20
CA ILE A 26 0.16 11.57 -6.94
C ILE A 26 0.78 10.22 -7.33
N ILE A 27 2.01 10.22 -7.85
CA ILE A 27 2.75 8.99 -8.17
C ILE A 27 2.92 8.11 -6.93
N ALA A 28 3.29 8.70 -5.78
CA ALA A 28 3.40 8.00 -4.52
C ALA A 28 2.07 7.36 -4.11
N GLY A 29 0.98 8.14 -4.12
CA GLY A 29 -0.35 7.63 -3.78
C GLY A 29 -0.85 6.52 -4.71
N ILE A 30 -0.53 6.55 -6.00
CA ILE A 30 -0.89 5.49 -6.95
C ILE A 30 -0.06 4.23 -6.69
N LEU A 31 1.26 4.38 -6.56
CA LEU A 31 2.18 3.26 -6.33
C LEU A 31 1.93 2.57 -4.99
N GLU A 32 1.42 3.29 -4.01
CA GLU A 32 0.97 2.81 -2.70
C GLU A 32 -0.09 1.69 -2.77
N PHE A 33 -0.69 1.44 -3.94
CA PHE A 33 -1.51 0.25 -4.17
C PHE A 33 -0.78 -1.05 -3.82
N ILE A 34 0.55 -1.05 -3.89
CA ILE A 34 1.40 -2.16 -3.49
C ILE A 34 2.12 -1.74 -2.20
N PRO A 35 1.67 -2.18 -1.01
CA PRO A 35 2.32 -1.84 0.26
C PRO A 35 3.80 -2.20 0.25
N TYR A 36 4.63 -1.41 0.93
CA TYR A 36 6.11 -1.49 0.96
C TYR A 36 6.82 -1.23 -0.38
N ALA A 37 6.36 -1.80 -1.48
CA ALA A 37 6.98 -1.60 -2.79
C ALA A 37 6.65 -0.20 -3.36
N GLY A 38 5.41 0.26 -3.17
CA GLY A 38 4.92 1.54 -3.66
C GLY A 38 5.72 2.75 -3.17
N PRO A 39 5.95 2.90 -1.86
CA PRO A 39 6.79 3.96 -1.31
C PRO A 39 8.22 3.90 -1.84
N ILE A 40 8.82 2.71 -1.92
CA ILE A 40 10.20 2.52 -2.41
C ILE A 40 10.29 2.93 -3.88
N LEU A 41 9.36 2.46 -4.72
CA LEU A 41 9.34 2.77 -6.14
C LEU A 41 9.07 4.25 -6.40
N SER A 42 8.20 4.89 -5.61
CA SER A 42 7.89 6.31 -5.74
C SER A 42 8.99 7.24 -5.21
N ALA A 43 9.82 6.76 -4.26
CA ALA A 43 10.97 7.50 -3.76
C ALA A 43 11.99 7.77 -4.87
N VAL A 44 12.18 6.84 -5.82
CA VAL A 44 13.18 6.95 -6.89
C VAL A 44 13.01 8.24 -7.72
N PRO A 45 11.87 8.52 -8.36
CA PRO A 45 11.69 9.77 -9.12
C PRO A 45 11.71 11.01 -8.22
N ALA A 46 11.26 10.92 -6.97
CA ALA A 46 11.26 12.06 -6.06
C ALA A 46 12.68 12.47 -5.63
N ILE A 47 13.50 11.49 -5.25
CA ILE A 47 14.92 11.70 -4.91
C ILE A 47 15.69 12.17 -6.14
N ALA A 48 15.45 11.56 -7.32
CA ALA A 48 16.06 11.99 -8.57
C ALA A 48 15.73 13.46 -8.89
N MET A 49 14.48 13.89 -8.68
CA MET A 49 14.10 15.28 -8.86
C MET A 49 14.71 16.22 -7.80
N ALA A 50 14.86 15.76 -6.57
CA ALA A 50 15.48 16.52 -5.49
C ALA A 50 16.97 16.80 -5.75
N PHE A 51 17.69 15.89 -6.42
CA PHE A 51 19.07 16.11 -6.84
C PHE A 51 19.24 17.31 -7.78
N LEU A 52 18.19 17.72 -8.51
CA LEU A 52 18.22 18.92 -9.35
C LEU A 52 18.34 20.22 -8.52
N ASN A 53 17.92 20.19 -7.26
CA ASN A 53 18.07 21.30 -6.32
C ASN A 53 19.38 21.20 -5.51
N GLY A 54 20.10 20.08 -5.59
CA GLY A 54 21.35 19.82 -4.90
C GLY A 54 21.32 18.57 -4.00
N PRO A 55 22.50 18.05 -3.62
CA PRO A 55 22.61 16.80 -2.86
C PRO A 55 22.01 16.89 -1.44
N GLU A 56 22.04 18.08 -0.83
CA GLU A 56 21.43 18.32 0.50
C GLU A 56 19.90 18.17 0.45
N THR A 57 19.25 18.70 -0.59
CA THR A 57 17.81 18.52 -0.82
C THR A 57 17.47 17.04 -1.04
N ALA A 58 18.28 16.32 -1.81
CA ALA A 58 18.09 14.88 -2.03
C ALA A 58 18.22 14.07 -0.74
N LEU A 59 19.14 14.46 0.15
CA LEU A 59 19.26 13.84 1.48
C LEU A 59 18.01 14.08 2.32
N TYR A 60 17.48 15.31 2.36
CA TYR A 60 16.24 15.61 3.07
C TYR A 60 15.04 14.84 2.53
N VAL A 61 14.89 14.75 1.21
CA VAL A 61 13.82 13.94 0.59
C VAL A 61 13.97 12.47 0.93
N THR A 62 15.18 11.92 0.91
CA THR A 62 15.44 10.52 1.28
C THR A 62 15.03 10.25 2.73
N LEU A 63 15.45 11.10 3.67
CA LEU A 63 15.06 11.00 5.08
C LEU A 63 13.54 11.14 5.27
N ALA A 64 12.91 12.01 4.50
CA ALA A 64 11.47 12.20 4.56
C ALA A 64 10.70 10.96 4.06
N TYR A 65 11.14 10.33 2.97
CA TYR A 65 10.57 9.06 2.50
C TYR A 65 10.75 7.93 3.52
N ILE A 66 11.89 7.86 4.20
CA ILE A 66 12.09 6.91 5.32
C ILE A 66 11.09 7.20 6.44
N ALA A 67 10.89 8.46 6.82
CA ALA A 67 9.93 8.82 7.85
C ALA A 67 8.47 8.49 7.45
N ILE A 68 8.11 8.74 6.18
CA ILE A 68 6.80 8.35 5.63
C ILE A 68 6.63 6.83 5.68
N GLN A 69 7.64 6.06 5.28
CA GLN A 69 7.61 4.60 5.32
C GLN A 69 7.44 4.08 6.75
N GLN A 70 8.08 4.71 7.74
CA GLN A 70 7.91 4.36 9.15
C GLN A 70 6.51 4.69 9.67
N LEU A 71 5.94 5.81 9.26
CA LEU A 71 4.56 6.18 9.61
C LEU A 71 3.56 5.21 8.98
N GLU A 72 3.80 4.80 7.73
CA GLU A 72 2.98 3.81 7.05
C GLU A 72 3.03 2.45 7.76
N SER A 73 4.24 1.93 7.99
CA SER A 73 4.43 0.56 8.51
C SER A 73 4.00 0.41 9.96
N ASN A 74 4.24 1.42 10.81
CA ASN A 74 3.97 1.32 12.25
C ASN A 74 2.60 1.87 12.65
N LEU A 75 1.96 2.69 11.81
CA LEU A 75 0.72 3.36 12.18
C LEU A 75 -0.39 3.12 11.16
N LEU A 76 -0.17 3.49 9.89
CA LEU A 76 -1.25 3.40 8.88
C LEU A 76 -1.64 1.96 8.58
N LEU A 77 -0.68 1.06 8.37
CA LEU A 77 -0.99 -0.34 8.08
C LEU A 77 -1.74 -1.01 9.23
N PRO A 78 -1.29 -0.94 10.51
CA PRO A 78 -2.06 -1.47 11.63
C PRO A 78 -3.46 -0.85 11.78
N LEU A 79 -3.62 0.45 11.53
CA LEU A 79 -4.92 1.11 11.58
C LEU A 79 -5.85 0.64 10.46
N LEU A 80 -5.33 0.47 9.24
CA LEU A 80 -6.11 0.04 8.08
C LEU A 80 -6.41 -1.47 8.10
N MET A 81 -5.53 -2.26 8.71
CA MET A 81 -5.65 -3.71 8.84
C MET A 81 -6.22 -4.13 10.20
N LYS A 82 -6.74 -3.17 10.98
CA LYS A 82 -7.20 -3.40 12.36
C LYS A 82 -8.33 -4.44 12.44
N GLU A 83 -9.14 -4.53 11.40
CA GLU A 83 -10.24 -5.49 11.27
C GLU A 83 -9.83 -6.78 10.51
N GLY A 84 -8.53 -6.96 10.24
CA GLY A 84 -7.93 -8.23 9.82
C GLY A 84 -8.60 -8.88 8.60
N LEU A 85 -8.12 -8.57 7.40
CA LEU A 85 -8.39 -9.43 6.26
C LEU A 85 -7.64 -10.76 6.46
N ASP A 86 -8.29 -11.71 7.11
CA ASP A 86 -7.71 -13.02 7.43
C ASP A 86 -7.60 -13.85 6.14
N LEU A 87 -6.47 -13.67 5.46
CA LEU A 87 -6.08 -14.43 4.29
C LEU A 87 -5.26 -15.63 4.75
N PRO A 88 -5.73 -16.87 4.49
CA PRO A 88 -4.96 -18.06 4.82
C PRO A 88 -3.57 -18.00 4.17
N PRO A 89 -2.48 -18.25 4.92
CA PRO A 89 -1.10 -18.19 4.39
C PRO A 89 -0.88 -19.03 3.12
N LEU A 90 -1.61 -20.14 2.99
CA LEU A 90 -1.56 -21.00 1.82
C LEU A 90 -2.15 -20.32 0.58
N VAL A 91 -3.27 -19.59 0.73
CA VAL A 91 -3.94 -18.87 -0.37
C VAL A 91 -3.06 -17.72 -0.85
N THR A 92 -2.43 -16.99 0.07
CA THR A 92 -1.48 -15.93 -0.27
C THR A 92 -0.26 -16.47 -1.01
N LEU A 93 0.36 -17.56 -0.51
CA LEU A 93 1.52 -18.17 -1.17
C LEU A 93 1.17 -18.70 -2.58
N LEU A 94 0.06 -19.42 -2.72
CA LEU A 94 -0.36 -19.97 -4.00
C LEU A 94 -0.77 -18.88 -4.98
N GLY A 95 -1.53 -17.87 -4.54
CA GLY A 95 -1.90 -16.74 -5.38
C GLY A 95 -0.69 -15.93 -5.82
N GLN A 96 0.30 -15.73 -4.94
CA GLN A 96 1.60 -15.16 -5.29
C GLN A 96 2.32 -15.99 -6.36
N ALA A 97 2.42 -17.31 -6.19
CA ALA A 97 3.09 -18.19 -7.14
C ALA A 97 2.40 -18.18 -8.53
N VAL A 98 1.07 -18.23 -8.56
CA VAL A 98 0.28 -18.21 -9.81
C VAL A 98 0.44 -16.86 -10.51
N LEU A 99 0.25 -15.75 -9.80
CA LEU A 99 0.38 -14.42 -10.39
C LEU A 99 1.83 -14.14 -10.80
N ALA A 100 2.81 -14.62 -10.05
CA ALA A 100 4.21 -14.53 -10.43
C ALA A 100 4.53 -15.33 -11.70
N LEU A 101 3.90 -16.50 -11.89
CA LEU A 101 4.09 -17.30 -13.10
C LEU A 101 3.50 -16.61 -14.34
N VAL A 102 2.34 -15.96 -14.19
CA VAL A 102 1.62 -15.33 -15.31
C VAL A 102 2.17 -13.94 -15.65
N PHE A 103 2.44 -13.12 -14.64
CA PHE A 103 2.83 -11.71 -14.79
C PHE A 103 4.27 -11.41 -14.32
N GLY A 104 5.04 -12.43 -13.95
CA GLY A 104 6.39 -12.27 -13.46
C GLY A 104 6.47 -11.54 -12.12
N PHE A 105 7.54 -10.77 -11.93
CA PHE A 105 7.78 -10.02 -10.69
C PHE A 105 6.65 -9.04 -10.35
N ILE A 106 6.02 -8.43 -11.36
CA ILE A 106 4.88 -7.53 -11.14
C ILE A 106 3.71 -8.29 -10.51
N GLY A 107 3.41 -9.50 -11.01
CA GLY A 107 2.37 -10.35 -10.45
C GLY A 107 2.59 -10.70 -8.98
N LEU A 108 3.84 -10.96 -8.59
CA LEU A 108 4.21 -11.21 -7.20
C LEU A 108 3.87 -10.01 -6.30
N LEU A 109 4.17 -8.79 -6.76
CA LEU A 109 3.94 -7.57 -6.00
C LEU A 109 2.44 -7.28 -5.80
N VAL A 110 1.63 -7.41 -6.84
CA VAL A 110 0.19 -7.10 -6.76
C VAL A 110 -0.66 -8.25 -6.18
N ALA A 111 -0.07 -9.41 -5.90
CA ALA A 111 -0.83 -10.58 -5.48
C ALA A 111 -1.66 -10.37 -4.21
N VAL A 112 -1.05 -9.78 -3.17
CA VAL A 112 -1.71 -9.56 -1.87
C VAL A 112 -2.95 -8.67 -1.99
N PRO A 113 -2.88 -7.45 -2.55
CA PRO A 113 -4.06 -6.60 -2.70
C PRO A 113 -5.13 -7.21 -3.61
N LEU A 114 -4.75 -7.92 -4.68
CA LEU A 114 -5.70 -8.60 -5.56
C LEU A 114 -6.43 -9.75 -4.86
N LEU A 115 -5.71 -10.59 -4.13
CA LEU A 115 -6.31 -11.67 -3.34
C LEU A 115 -7.25 -11.11 -2.29
N GLY A 116 -6.88 -10.00 -1.63
CA GLY A 116 -7.75 -9.37 -0.67
C GLY A 116 -9.03 -8.82 -1.27
N ALA A 117 -8.92 -8.12 -2.41
CA ALA A 117 -10.09 -7.64 -3.14
C ALA A 117 -11.00 -8.78 -3.64
N ALA A 118 -10.43 -9.93 -4.01
CA ALA A 118 -11.18 -11.10 -4.45
C ALA A 118 -11.83 -11.88 -3.29
N MET A 119 -11.19 -11.93 -2.12
CA MET A 119 -11.67 -12.72 -0.98
C MET A 119 -12.92 -12.11 -0.34
N VAL A 120 -13.05 -10.78 -0.32
CA VAL A 120 -14.23 -10.08 0.23
C VAL A 120 -15.54 -10.53 -0.42
N PRO A 121 -15.74 -10.43 -1.75
CA PRO A 121 -16.97 -10.88 -2.38
C PRO A 121 -17.18 -12.40 -2.27
N ILE A 122 -16.12 -13.21 -2.22
CA ILE A 122 -16.24 -14.67 -2.05
C ILE A 122 -16.81 -14.99 -0.65
N LYS A 123 -16.29 -14.36 0.40
CA LYS A 123 -16.80 -14.54 1.77
C LYS A 123 -18.26 -14.13 1.87
N MET A 124 -18.64 -12.99 1.28
CA MET A 124 -20.02 -12.50 1.31
C MET A 124 -20.99 -13.36 0.48
N LEU A 125 -20.68 -13.63 -0.80
CA LEU A 125 -21.64 -14.27 -1.73
C LEU A 125 -21.69 -15.80 -1.65
N TYR A 126 -20.64 -16.45 -1.18
CA TYR A 126 -20.58 -17.92 -1.15
C TYR A 126 -20.65 -18.47 0.26
N VAL A 127 -19.85 -17.95 1.17
CA VAL A 127 -19.77 -18.53 2.52
C VAL A 127 -20.99 -18.11 3.35
N GLN A 128 -21.32 -16.81 3.35
CA GLN A 128 -22.47 -16.32 4.11
C GLN A 128 -23.82 -16.71 3.47
N ASP A 129 -23.97 -16.52 2.15
CA ASP A 129 -25.26 -16.75 1.46
C ASP A 129 -25.56 -18.21 1.10
N VAL A 130 -24.55 -19.05 0.81
CA VAL A 130 -24.76 -20.42 0.30
C VAL A 130 -24.43 -21.49 1.35
N VAL A 131 -23.34 -21.32 2.10
CA VAL A 131 -22.93 -22.28 3.14
C VAL A 131 -23.69 -22.06 4.44
N GLY A 132 -24.11 -20.81 4.73
CA GLY A 132 -24.91 -20.47 5.90
C GLY A 132 -24.14 -20.47 7.22
N ASP A 133 -22.80 -20.47 7.17
CA ASP A 133 -21.95 -20.26 8.34
C ASP A 133 -21.79 -18.75 8.61
N ASP A 134 -21.81 -18.35 9.89
CA ASP A 134 -21.50 -16.97 10.29
C ASP A 134 -20.03 -16.67 9.95
N VAL A 135 -19.83 -15.80 8.97
CA VAL A 135 -18.51 -15.35 8.56
C VAL A 135 -18.18 -14.10 9.33
N SER A 136 -17.18 -14.15 10.20
CA SER A 136 -16.61 -12.93 10.80
C SER A 136 -15.94 -12.11 9.70
N LEU A 137 -16.60 -11.03 9.29
CA LEU A 137 -16.07 -10.03 8.40
C LEU A 137 -15.24 -9.01 9.20
N PRO A 138 -14.27 -8.36 8.54
CA PRO A 138 -13.65 -7.18 9.10
C PRO A 138 -14.72 -6.16 9.55
N GLY A 139 -14.85 -5.93 10.86
CA GLY A 139 -15.77 -4.97 11.47
C GLY A 139 -16.87 -5.54 12.39
N ASP A 140 -17.00 -6.87 12.53
CA ASP A 140 -18.15 -7.50 13.22
C ASP A 140 -18.05 -7.59 14.76
N GLU A 141 -16.95 -7.14 15.39
CA GLU A 141 -16.71 -7.37 16.84
C GLU A 141 -17.35 -6.35 17.81
N ASP A 142 -18.05 -5.31 17.35
CA ASP A 142 -18.61 -4.25 18.22
C ASP A 142 -20.10 -4.44 18.62
N GLU A 143 -20.73 -5.58 18.30
CA GLU A 143 -22.12 -5.88 18.71
C GLU A 143 -22.24 -7.17 19.56
N SER A 144 -21.72 -7.17 20.80
CA SER A 144 -22.22 -8.08 21.86
C SER A 144 -21.96 -7.57 23.27
#